data_AF-A0A925Y994-F1
#
_entry.id   AF-A0A925Y994-F1
#
_cell.length_a   1.000
_cell.length_b   1.000
_cell.length_c   1.000
_cell.angle_alpha   90.00
_cell.angle_beta   90.00
_cell.angle_gamma   90.00
#
_symmetry.space_group_name_H-M   'P 1'
#
loop_
_entity.id
_entity.type
_entity.pdbx_description
1 polymer ?
#
loop_
_entity_poly.entity_id
_entity_poly.type
_entity_poly.pdbx_seq_one_letter_code
_entity_poly.pdbx_strand_id
1 'polypeptide(L)'
;EMLSTTAALYGQGMGDKVALITDGRFSGATRGFCVGHVGPEAATGGPIALLRDGDIIDLDAIVGTLSVRLSDEELAARAKDWTPRETDYASGAIWKYAQQVGSARNGAVTHPGGAAEKHCYADI
;
A
#
# COMPACT_ATOMS: atom_id res chain seq x y z
N GLU A 1 0.87 10.71 1.93
CA GLU A 1 1.39 10.53 3.30
C GLU A 1 0.24 10.77 4.26
N MET A 2 -0.05 9.83 5.15
CA MET A 2 -1.23 9.88 6.02
C MET A 2 -0.86 10.28 7.46
N LEU A 3 -0.57 11.58 7.70
CA LEU A 3 -0.33 12.10 9.05
C LEU A 3 -1.62 12.37 9.84
N SER A 4 -2.68 12.81 9.17
CA SER A 4 -3.94 13.17 9.83
C SER A 4 -4.61 11.97 10.52
N THR A 5 -4.61 10.80 9.87
CA THR A 5 -5.22 9.58 10.40
C THR A 5 -4.47 9.07 11.64
N THR A 6 -3.14 9.06 11.61
CA THR A 6 -2.31 8.64 12.74
C THR A 6 -2.45 9.60 13.92
N ALA A 7 -2.45 10.91 13.67
CA ALA A 7 -2.65 11.92 14.70
C ALA A 7 -4.03 11.85 15.37
N ALA A 8 -5.10 11.61 14.59
CA ALA A 8 -6.46 11.51 15.12
C ALA A 8 -6.63 10.33 16.09
N LEU A 9 -6.07 9.17 15.76
CA LEU A 9 -6.16 7.96 16.61
C LEU A 9 -5.38 8.09 17.92
N TYR A 10 -4.20 8.71 17.87
CA TYR A 10 -3.43 8.99 19.08
C TYR A 10 -4.09 10.05 19.95
N GLY A 11 -4.69 11.09 19.35
CA GLY A 11 -5.49 12.08 20.08
C GLY A 11 -6.67 11.46 20.83
N GLN A 12 -7.19 10.32 20.36
CA GLN A 12 -8.27 9.56 21.01
C GLN A 12 -7.78 8.45 21.94
N GLY A 13 -6.47 8.30 22.16
CA GLY A 13 -5.90 7.27 23.04
C GLY A 13 -6.04 5.83 22.50
N MET A 14 -6.25 5.67 21.19
CA MET A 14 -6.40 4.36 20.53
C MET A 14 -5.11 3.84 19.90
N GLY A 15 -4.04 4.62 19.94
CA GLY A 15 -2.79 4.32 19.24
C GLY A 15 -2.15 2.98 19.59
N ASP A 16 -2.32 2.49 20.82
CA ASP A 16 -1.75 1.21 21.26
C ASP A 16 -2.78 0.06 21.21
N LYS A 17 -3.99 0.32 20.71
CA LYS A 17 -5.10 -0.65 20.63
C LYS A 17 -5.48 -1.01 19.20
N VAL A 18 -4.99 -0.27 18.21
CA VAL A 18 -5.36 -0.39 16.81
C VAL A 18 -4.10 -0.43 15.97
N ALA A 19 -4.05 -1.34 14.99
CA ALA A 19 -3.04 -1.35 13.95
C ALA A 19 -3.54 -0.62 12.70
N LEU A 20 -2.65 0.08 12.00
CA LEU A 20 -2.95 0.76 10.74
C LEU A 20 -2.16 0.12 9.60
N ILE A 21 -2.86 -0.19 8.53
CA ILE A 21 -2.30 -0.90 7.38
C ILE A 21 -2.73 -0.16 6.12
N THR A 22 -1.79 0.11 5.20
CA THR A 22 -2.07 0.78 3.93
C THR A 22 -1.07 0.35 2.86
N ASP A 23 -1.53 0.34 1.61
CA ASP A 23 -0.69 0.28 0.41
C ASP A 23 0.02 1.61 0.11
N GLY A 24 -0.42 2.70 0.74
CA GLY A 24 0.23 3.99 0.73
C GLY A 24 1.38 4.10 1.75
N ARG A 25 1.53 5.29 2.33
CA ARG A 25 2.62 5.61 3.26
C ARG A 25 2.18 6.45 4.45
N PHE A 26 2.70 6.13 5.63
CA PHE A 26 2.59 6.94 6.84
C PHE A 26 3.78 7.90 6.99
N SER A 27 3.59 8.99 7.73
CA SER A 27 4.65 9.93 8.06
C SER A 27 5.53 9.44 9.22
N GLY A 28 6.79 9.85 9.30
CA GLY A 28 7.74 9.40 10.34
C GLY A 28 7.38 9.72 11.80
N ALA A 29 6.32 10.47 12.07
CA ALA A 29 5.80 10.75 13.42
C ALA A 29 4.86 9.64 13.96
N THR A 30 4.78 8.51 13.25
CA THR A 30 3.85 7.43 13.57
C THR A 30 4.31 6.64 14.80
N ARG A 31 3.37 6.30 15.68
CA ARG A 31 3.58 5.46 16.85
C ARG A 31 2.69 4.21 16.72
N GLY A 32 3.04 3.12 17.40
CA GLY A 32 2.25 1.88 17.37
C GLY A 32 2.43 1.06 16.08
N PHE A 33 1.54 0.09 15.85
CA PHE A 33 1.61 -0.79 14.68
C PHE A 33 1.10 -0.09 13.43
N CYS A 34 2.02 0.39 12.60
CA CYS A 34 1.68 1.03 11.33
C CYS A 34 2.50 0.44 10.19
N VAL A 35 1.81 -0.22 9.25
CA VAL A 35 2.41 -0.91 8.11
C VAL A 35 2.02 -0.19 6.83
N GLY A 36 3.00 0.43 6.17
CA GLY A 36 2.84 1.04 4.86
C GLY A 36 3.40 0.17 3.74
N HIS A 37 3.22 0.60 2.50
CA HIS A 37 3.73 -0.04 1.29
C HIS A 37 3.30 -1.51 1.13
N VAL A 38 2.12 -1.87 1.65
CA VAL A 38 1.55 -3.20 1.45
C VAL A 38 1.28 -3.42 -0.03
N GLY A 39 1.79 -4.52 -0.57
CA GLY A 39 1.73 -4.83 -2.00
C GLY A 39 1.41 -6.31 -2.27
N PRO A 40 0.80 -6.66 -3.43
CA PRO A 40 0.34 -5.75 -4.48
C PRO A 40 -0.74 -4.78 -3.99
N GLU A 41 -0.72 -3.55 -4.52
CA GLU A 41 -1.59 -2.47 -4.03
C GLU A 41 -3.06 -2.70 -4.40
N ALA A 42 -3.96 -2.00 -3.71
CA ALA A 42 -5.38 -2.20 -3.91
C ALA A 42 -5.82 -1.86 -5.35
N ALA A 43 -5.20 -0.84 -5.96
CA ALA A 43 -5.49 -0.43 -7.33
C ALA A 43 -5.20 -1.53 -8.37
N THR A 44 -4.34 -2.49 -8.05
CA THR A 44 -3.98 -3.63 -8.91
C THR A 44 -4.69 -4.94 -8.53
N GLY A 45 -5.62 -4.89 -7.56
CA GLY A 45 -6.37 -6.06 -7.11
C GLY A 45 -5.56 -7.00 -6.21
N GLY A 46 -4.55 -6.48 -5.50
CA GLY A 46 -3.83 -7.26 -4.50
C GLY A 46 -4.72 -7.66 -3.32
N PRO A 47 -4.25 -8.54 -2.41
CA PRO A 47 -5.06 -9.04 -1.30
C PRO A 47 -5.71 -7.94 -0.44
N ILE A 48 -5.03 -6.80 -0.26
CA ILE A 48 -5.55 -5.64 0.47
C ILE A 48 -6.83 -5.05 -0.15
N ALA A 49 -7.07 -5.20 -1.46
CA ALA A 49 -8.31 -4.79 -2.12
C ALA A 49 -9.50 -5.72 -1.87
N LEU A 50 -9.24 -6.94 -1.40
CA LEU A 50 -10.25 -8.00 -1.25
C LEU A 50 -10.78 -8.11 0.18
N LEU A 51 -10.19 -7.35 1.09
CA LEU A 51 -10.58 -7.28 2.49
C LEU A 51 -11.97 -6.64 2.62
N ARG A 52 -12.73 -7.13 3.59
CA ARG A 52 -14.06 -6.66 3.96
C ARG A 52 -14.10 -6.44 5.47
N ASP A 53 -14.99 -5.58 5.92
CA ASP A 53 -15.18 -5.32 7.35
C ASP A 53 -15.48 -6.63 8.10
N GLY A 54 -14.74 -6.86 9.18
CA GLY A 54 -14.83 -8.06 10.00
C GLY A 54 -13.82 -9.16 9.67
N ASP A 55 -13.06 -9.05 8.57
CA ASP A 55 -11.95 -9.97 8.30
C ASP A 55 -10.87 -9.84 9.40
N ILE A 56 -10.31 -10.97 9.80
CA ILE A 56 -9.28 -11.02 10.85
C ILE A 56 -7.89 -10.96 10.23
N ILE A 57 -7.10 -9.98 10.66
CA ILE A 57 -5.71 -9.78 10.24
C ILE A 57 -4.78 -10.19 11.37
N ASP A 58 -3.84 -11.08 11.08
CA ASP A 58 -2.74 -11.42 11.96
C ASP A 58 -1.49 -10.62 11.53
N LEU A 59 -0.86 -9.97 12.49
CA LEU A 59 0.38 -9.22 12.30
C LEU A 59 1.39 -9.68 13.35
N ASP A 60 2.53 -10.17 12.88
CA ASP A 60 3.66 -10.54 13.73
C ASP A 60 4.90 -9.78 13.27
N ALA A 61 5.32 -8.78 14.05
CA ALA A 61 6.50 -7.98 13.75
C ALA A 61 7.83 -8.66 14.09
N ILE A 62 7.82 -9.73 14.89
CA ILE A 62 9.02 -10.51 15.20
C ILE A 62 9.36 -11.42 14.03
N VAL A 63 8.36 -12.10 13.47
CA VAL A 63 8.53 -12.94 12.28
C VAL A 63 8.52 -12.10 10.99
N GLY A 64 7.87 -10.93 11.03
CA GLY A 64 7.74 -10.04 9.88
C GLY A 64 6.61 -10.46 8.93
N THR A 65 5.51 -11.01 9.47
CA THR A 65 4.36 -11.46 8.68
C THR A 65 3.15 -10.55 8.85
N LEU A 66 2.39 -10.46 7.76
CA LEU A 66 1.09 -9.81 7.71
C LEU A 66 0.17 -10.72 6.88
N SER A 67 -0.85 -11.30 7.50
CA SER A 67 -1.75 -12.25 6.85
C SER A 67 -3.20 -11.99 7.23
N VAL A 68 -4.12 -12.37 6.36
CA VAL A 68 -5.56 -12.40 6.64
C VAL A 68 -5.99 -13.86 6.86
N ARG A 69 -6.90 -14.11 7.80
CA ARG A 69 -7.49 -15.44 8.05
C ARG A 69 -8.57 -15.79 7.04
N LEU A 70 -8.20 -15.76 5.76
CA LEU A 70 -9.01 -16.22 4.65
C LEU A 70 -8.22 -17.29 3.89
N SER A 71 -8.93 -18.27 3.34
CA SER A 71 -8.29 -19.25 2.47
C SER A 71 -8.00 -18.64 1.09
N ASP A 72 -7.07 -19.24 0.37
CA ASP A 72 -6.74 -18.83 -1.00
C ASP A 72 -7.97 -18.93 -1.92
N GLU A 73 -8.85 -19.91 -1.70
CA GLU A 73 -10.10 -20.06 -2.46
C GLU A 73 -11.07 -18.90 -2.21
N GLU A 74 -11.17 -18.41 -0.97
CA GLU A 74 -12.03 -17.28 -0.65
C GLU A 74 -11.48 -15.98 -1.23
N LEU A 75 -10.17 -15.74 -1.12
CA LEU A 75 -9.53 -14.61 -1.78
C LEU A 75 -9.71 -14.68 -3.30
N ALA A 76 -9.52 -15.84 -3.92
CA ALA A 76 -9.74 -16.04 -5.34
C ALA A 76 -11.20 -15.84 -5.76
N ALA A 77 -12.17 -16.22 -4.90
CA ALA A 77 -13.58 -15.97 -5.15
C ALA A 77 -13.89 -14.47 -5.11
N ARG A 78 -13.41 -13.75 -4.09
CA ARG A 78 -13.59 -12.29 -3.97
C ARG A 78 -12.92 -11.52 -5.11
N ALA A 79 -11.77 -12.00 -5.60
CA ALA A 79 -11.06 -11.38 -6.71
C ALA A 79 -11.87 -11.39 -8.03
N LYS A 80 -12.81 -12.33 -8.21
CA LYS A 80 -13.67 -12.38 -9.41
C LYS A 80 -14.68 -11.23 -9.46
N ASP A 81 -15.11 -10.77 -8.29
CA ASP A 81 -16.07 -9.66 -8.16
C ASP A 81 -15.35 -8.29 -8.06
N TRP A 82 -14.02 -8.30 -7.93
CA TRP A 82 -13.25 -7.07 -7.82
C TRP A 82 -13.13 -6.36 -9.17
N THR A 83 -13.36 -5.05 -9.15
CA THR A 83 -13.19 -4.17 -10.31
C THR A 83 -12.30 -2.99 -9.90
N PRO A 84 -11.28 -2.62 -10.70
CA PRO A 84 -10.45 -1.46 -10.39
C PRO A 84 -11.29 -0.20 -10.33
N ARG A 85 -11.03 0.64 -9.33
CA ARG A 85 -11.62 1.99 -9.26
C ARG A 85 -11.00 2.87 -10.35
N GLU A 86 -11.85 3.61 -11.06
CA GLU A 86 -11.38 4.63 -11.99
C GLU A 86 -10.72 5.80 -11.24
N THR A 87 -9.62 6.30 -11.78
CA THR A 87 -8.95 7.49 -11.25
C THR A 87 -9.72 8.75 -11.64
N ASP A 88 -9.85 9.68 -10.70
CA ASP A 88 -10.44 11.00 -10.96
C ASP A 88 -9.53 11.85 -11.88
N TYR A 89 -8.28 11.42 -12.09
CA TYR A 89 -7.28 12.10 -12.93
C TYR A 89 -7.16 11.40 -14.28
N ALA A 90 -7.98 11.82 -15.25
CA ALA A 90 -7.97 11.31 -16.62
C ALA A 90 -6.93 11.97 -17.54
N SER A 91 -6.16 12.94 -17.06
CA SER A 91 -5.07 13.60 -17.81
C SER A 91 -4.03 14.25 -16.89
N GLY A 92 -2.98 14.83 -17.47
CA GLY A 92 -1.96 15.58 -16.74
C GLY A 92 -0.91 14.72 -16.05
N ALA A 93 -0.19 15.32 -15.09
CA ALA A 93 0.97 14.67 -14.47
C ALA A 93 0.60 13.43 -13.65
N ILE A 94 -0.50 13.48 -12.89
CA ILE A 94 -0.94 12.35 -12.05
C ILE A 94 -1.39 11.17 -12.91
N TRP A 95 -2.12 11.43 -14.00
CA TRP A 95 -2.47 10.39 -14.97
C TRP A 95 -1.20 9.73 -15.53
N LYS A 96 -0.24 10.51 -16.04
CA LYS A 96 1.03 9.97 -16.57
C LYS A 96 1.78 9.13 -15.54
N TYR A 97 1.86 9.60 -14.29
CA TYR A 97 2.50 8.88 -13.20
C TYR A 97 1.82 7.53 -12.95
N ALA A 98 0.49 7.50 -12.83
CA ALA A 98 -0.27 6.27 -12.61
C ALA A 98 -0.10 5.24 -13.75
N GLN A 99 0.14 5.70 -14.99
CA GLN A 99 0.42 4.79 -16.11
C GLN A 99 1.83 4.18 -16.09
N GLN A 100 2.78 4.77 -15.36
CA GLN A 100 4.21 4.44 -15.46
C GLN A 100 4.83 3.90 -14.18
N VAL A 101 4.25 4.24 -13.03
CA VAL A 101 4.82 3.93 -11.72
C VAL A 101 4.86 2.41 -11.49
N GLY A 102 6.03 1.92 -11.07
CA GLY A 102 6.21 0.54 -10.61
C GLY A 102 5.80 0.34 -9.15
N SER A 103 5.92 -0.90 -8.67
CA SER A 103 5.52 -1.23 -7.30
C SER A 103 6.34 -0.50 -6.23
N ALA A 104 5.73 -0.23 -5.08
CA ALA A 104 6.40 0.34 -3.92
C ALA A 104 7.59 -0.52 -3.44
N ARG A 105 7.49 -1.86 -3.55
CA ARG A 105 8.59 -2.81 -3.26
C ARG A 105 9.86 -2.49 -4.05
N ASN A 106 9.71 -2.00 -5.28
CA ASN A 106 10.82 -1.66 -6.16
C ASN A 106 11.11 -0.14 -6.17
N GLY A 107 10.61 0.60 -5.17
CA GLY A 107 10.89 2.02 -5.00
C GLY A 107 9.95 2.97 -5.77
N ALA A 108 8.82 2.48 -6.28
CA ALA A 108 7.84 3.29 -7.03
C ALA A 108 8.47 4.09 -8.20
N VAL A 109 9.43 3.48 -8.89
CA VAL A 109 10.14 4.10 -10.02
C VAL A 109 9.21 4.25 -11.23
N THR A 110 9.36 5.34 -11.98
CA THR A 110 8.65 5.59 -13.25
C THR A 110 9.55 5.37 -14.47
N HIS A 111 10.62 4.60 -14.28
CA HIS A 111 11.66 4.29 -15.26
C HIS A 111 12.17 2.86 -15.01
N PRO A 112 13.00 2.29 -15.90
CA PRO A 112 13.50 0.91 -15.76
C PRO A 112 14.37 0.61 -14.52
N GLY A 113 14.56 1.57 -13.61
CA GLY A 113 15.41 1.46 -12.42
C GLY A 113 16.88 1.79 -12.66
N GLY A 114 17.62 2.06 -11.57
CA GLY A 114 19.04 2.45 -11.65
C GLY A 114 19.95 1.34 -12.19
N ALA A 115 19.60 0.07 -12.02
CA ALA A 115 20.37 -1.05 -12.58
C ALA A 115 20.37 -1.08 -14.12
N ALA A 116 19.39 -0.43 -14.76
CA ALA A 116 19.31 -0.31 -16.22
C ALA A 116 19.89 1.01 -16.73
N GLU A 117 20.39 1.89 -15.85
CA GLU A 117 20.99 3.16 -16.22
C GLU A 117 22.32 2.94 -16.94
N LYS A 118 22.44 3.48 -18.16
CA LYS A 118 23.65 3.33 -18.98
C LYS A 118 24.63 4.49 -18.81
N HIS A 119 24.13 5.64 -18.39
CA HIS A 119 24.90 6.87 -18.22
C HIS A 119 24.18 7.76 -17.21
N CYS A 120 24.87 8.16 -16.14
CA CYS A 120 24.31 9.02 -15.11
C CYS A 120 24.22 10.46 -15.66
N TYR A 121 23.03 11.06 -15.61
CA TYR A 121 22.85 12.44 -16.06
C TYR A 121 23.73 13.44 -15.30
N ALA A 122 24.04 13.16 -14.02
CA ALA A 122 24.87 14.03 -13.19
C ALA A 122 26.36 14.02 -13.58
N ASP A 123 26.79 13.11 -14.45
CA ASP A 123 28.18 13.02 -14.93
C ASP A 123 28.43 13.85 -16.21
N ILE A 124 27.42 14.59 -16.68
CA ILE A 124 27.50 15.55 -17.81
C ILE A 124 27.95 16.92 -17.29
#